data_AF-A0A0R2FIA4-F1
#
_entry.id   AF-A0A0R2FIA4-F1
#
_cell.length_a   1.000
_cell.length_b   1.000
_cell.length_c   1.000
_cell.angle_alpha   90.00
_cell.angle_beta   90.00
_cell.angle_gamma   90.00
#
_symmetry.space_group_name_H-M   'P 1'
#
loop_
_entity.id
_entity.type
_entity.pdbx_description
1 polymer ?
#
loop_
_entity_poly.entity_id
_entity_poly.type
_entity_poly.pdbx_seq_one_letter_code
_entity_poly.pdbx_strand_id
1 'polypeptide(L)' 'MSYFKKIVSLVDKQVIVYNNLGRTGLDLNIENIIDLLSYPRVIGVKKAEDFKKT' A
#
# COMPACT_ATOMS: atom_id res chain seq x y z
N MET A 1 -6.14 7.75 1.20
CA MET A 1 -5.33 7.34 2.37
C MET A 1 -6.10 6.88 3.59
N SER A 2 -7.23 7.49 3.95
CA SER A 2 -8.03 7.10 5.15
C SER A 2 -8.36 5.59 5.23
N TYR A 3 -8.66 4.93 4.10
CA TYR A 3 -8.94 3.49 4.03
C TYR A 3 -7.83 2.63 4.66
N PHE A 4 -6.59 2.77 4.20
CA PHE A 4 -5.46 1.98 4.68
C PHE A 4 -5.17 2.26 6.15
N LYS A 5 -5.17 3.54 6.55
CA LYS A 5 -4.91 3.96 7.95
C LYS A 5 -5.94 3.35 8.92
N LYS A 6 -7.23 3.33 8.54
CA LYS A 6 -8.28 2.68 9.33
C LYS A 6 -8.03 1.18 9.48
N ILE A 7 -7.72 0.48 8.39
CA ILE A 7 -7.42 -0.97 8.47
C ILE A 7 -6.24 -1.23 9.39
N VAL A 8 -5.13 -0.52 9.21
CA VAL A 8 -3.91 -0.67 10.02
C VAL A 8 -4.20 -0.42 11.51
N SER A 9 -5.07 0.54 11.84
CA SER A 9 -5.45 0.83 13.23
C SER A 9 -6.34 -0.24 13.89
N LEU A 10 -7.01 -1.08 13.09
CA LEU A 10 -7.95 -2.10 13.59
C LEU A 10 -7.33 -3.50 13.71
N VAL A 11 -6.12 -3.70 13.19
CA VAL A 11 -5.48 -5.02 13.15
C VAL A 11 -4.31 -5.10 14.11
N ASP A 12 -4.16 -6.25 14.76
CA ASP A 12 -3.02 -6.54 15.63
C ASP A 12 -1.82 -7.18 14.90
N LYS A 13 -1.98 -7.47 13.62
CA LYS A 13 -0.94 -8.09 12.79
C LYS A 13 -0.11 -7.04 12.05
N GLN A 14 1.11 -7.43 11.68
CA GLN A 14 1.92 -6.68 10.72
C GLN A 14 1.22 -6.65 9.36
N VAL A 15 1.40 -5.54 8.62
CA VAL A 15 0.72 -5.24 7.37
C VAL A 15 1.75 -5.01 6.27
N ILE A 16 1.54 -5.66 5.12
CA ILE A 16 2.22 -5.35 3.87
C ILE A 16 1.17 -4.75 2.92
N VAL A 17 1.41 -3.53 2.45
CA VAL A 17 0.50 -2.87 1.51
C VAL A 17 0.79 -3.38 0.10
N TYR A 18 -0.23 -3.79 -0.64
CA TYR A 18 -0.08 -4.22 -2.04
C TYR A 18 -0.54 -3.11 -2.98
N ASN A 19 0.40 -2.52 -3.73
CA ASN A 19 0.11 -1.51 -4.74
C ASN A 19 0.13 -2.14 -6.14
N ASN A 20 -1.02 -2.16 -6.83
CA ASN A 20 -1.18 -2.77 -8.15
C ASN A 20 -2.22 -2.05 -9.00
N LEU A 21 -1.77 -1.03 -9.74
CA LEU A 21 -2.59 -0.25 -10.66
C LEU A 21 -3.36 -1.13 -11.65
N GLY A 22 -2.71 -2.16 -12.21
CA GLY A 22 -3.30 -3.05 -13.22
C GLY A 22 -4.46 -3.92 -12.72
N ARG A 23 -4.66 -4.03 -11.39
CA ARG A 23 -5.79 -4.78 -10.80
C ARG A 23 -6.79 -3.89 -10.07
N THR A 24 -6.32 -2.83 -9.42
CA THR A 24 -7.16 -1.98 -8.56
C THR A 24 -7.65 -0.72 -9.26
N GLY A 25 -7.02 -0.32 -10.38
CA GLY A 25 -7.22 0.99 -10.99
C GLY A 25 -6.71 2.16 -10.13
N LEU A 26 -5.99 1.86 -9.04
CA LEU A 26 -5.48 2.83 -8.08
C LEU A 26 -3.98 2.63 -7.90
N ASP A 27 -3.21 3.70 -8.12
CA ASP A 27 -1.78 3.73 -7.85
C ASP A 27 -1.48 4.59 -6.61
N LEU A 28 -0.72 4.01 -5.67
CA LEU A 28 -0.15 4.77 -4.56
C LEU A 28 1.13 5.45 -5.04
N ASN A 29 1.10 6.79 -5.09
CA ASN A 29 2.30 7.58 -5.28
C ASN A 29 3.31 7.40 -4.12
N ILE A 30 4.52 7.92 -4.32
CA ILE A 30 5.63 7.67 -3.40
C ILE A 30 5.40 8.35 -2.04
N GLU A 31 4.76 9.51 -2.03
CA GLU A 31 4.45 10.26 -0.80
C GLU A 31 3.46 9.48 0.06
N ASN A 32 2.42 8.89 -0.55
CA ASN A 32 1.46 8.03 0.15
C ASN A 32 2.11 6.75 0.68
N ILE A 33 3.06 6.18 -0.06
CA ILE A 33 3.82 5.01 0.41
C ILE A 33 4.66 5.36 1.64
N ILE A 34 5.36 6.49 1.60
CA ILE A 34 6.18 6.97 2.74
C ILE A 34 5.29 7.23 3.97
N ASP A 35 4.15 7.88 3.78
CA ASP A 35 3.16 8.12 4.86
C ASP A 35 2.67 6.80 5.47
N LEU A 36 2.39 5.77 4.66
CA LEU A 36 2.02 4.45 5.18
C LEU A 36 3.15 3.76 5.93
N LEU A 37 4.39 3.84 5.46
CA LEU A 37 5.55 3.24 6.12
C LEU A 37 5.86 3.89 7.49
N SER A 38 5.33 5.08 7.76
CA SER A 38 5.43 5.70 9.09
C SER A 38 4.53 5.03 10.15
N TYR A 39 3.59 4.16 9.74
CA TYR A 39 2.68 3.50 10.68
C TYR A 39 3.36 2.28 11.32
N PRO A 40 3.32 2.12 12.66
CA PRO A 40 4.10 1.09 13.38
C PRO A 40 3.91 -0.35 12.91
N ARG A 41 2.73 -0.67 12.37
CA ARG A 41 2.39 -2.03 11.91
C ARG A 41 2.61 -2.24 10.41
N VAL A 42 2.89 -1.19 9.64
CA VAL A 42 3.19 -1.33 8.21
C VAL A 42 4.67 -1.65 8.08
N ILE A 43 4.98 -2.86 7.62
CA ILE A 43 6.36 -3.36 7.53
C ILE A 43 6.92 -3.34 6.11
N GLY A 44 6.12 -2.91 5.13
CA GLY A 44 6.56 -2.83 3.75
C GLY A 44 5.43 -2.62 2.75
N VAL A 45 5.83 -2.43 1.50
CA VAL A 45 4.93 -2.33 0.35
C VAL A 45 5.38 -3.32 -0.72
N LYS A 46 4.46 -4.15 -1.20
CA LYS A 46 4.65 -4.95 -2.41
C LYS A 46 4.14 -4.12 -3.59
N LYS A 47 5.02 -3.70 -4.49
CA LYS A 47 4.64 -3.06 -5.75
C LYS A 47 4.52 -4.14 -6.83
N ALA A 48 3.38 -4.20 -7.52
CA ALA A 48 3.26 -4.97 -8.74
C ALA A 48 3.95 -4.20 -9.88
N GLU A 49 4.63 -4.92 -10.76
CA GLU A 49 5.11 -4.30 -11.99
C GLU A 49 3.93 -3.89 -12.86
N ASP A 50 4.05 -2.72 -13.50
CA ASP A 50 3.13 -2.35 -14.56
C ASP A 50 3.32 -3.35 -15.69
N PHE A 51 2.27 -4.10 -16.03
CA PHE A 51 2.27 -4.92 -17.23
C PHE A 51 2.38 -3.96 -18.44
N LYS A 52 3.61 -3.61 -18.82
CA LYS A 52 3.87 -3.09 -20.16
C LYS A 52 3.50 -4.23 -21.10
N LYS A 53 2.34 -4.12 -21.75
CA LYS A 53 2.07 -4.84 -22.98
C LYS A 53 3.08 -4.32 -24.00
N THR A 54 4.24 -4.97 -24.07
CA THR A 54 5.16 -4.88 -25.22
C THR A 54 4.49 -5.46 -26.44
#